data_AF-A0A316K660-F1
#
_entry.id   AF-A0A316K660-F1
#
_cell.length_a   1.000
_cell.length_b   1.000
_cell.length_c   1.000
_cell.angle_alpha   90.00
_cell.angle_beta   90.00
_cell.angle_gamma   90.00
#
_symmetry.space_group_name_H-M   'P 1'
#
loop_
_entity.id
_entity.type
_entity.pdbx_description
1 polymer ?
#
loop_
_entity_poly.entity_id
_entity_poly.type
_entity_poly.pdbx_seq_one_letter_code
_entity_poly.pdbx_strand_id
1 'polypeptide(L)'
;MKILYTALFLVFLTACTVTEDGIIINQPTVPSVNLCENVATDQQAEGMRDQIKDQAFKDEKLQRARLVTDGFCFVSTQVVTVLDGFTFDSSKLTMAKELYKQTTDRQSNYMIVVDSFTHKSDREELMDYIQNNP
;
A
#
# COMPACT_ATOMS: atom_id res chain seq x y z
N MET A 1 -64.96 -22.13 -63.12
CA MET A 1 -64.70 -23.51 -63.56
C MET A 1 -63.34 -23.95 -63.04
N LYS A 2 -63.28 -25.10 -62.32
CA LYS A 2 -62.09 -25.93 -61.95
C LYS A 2 -61.12 -25.27 -60.94
N ILE A 3 -61.11 -25.58 -59.65
CA ILE A 3 -60.73 -26.82 -58.91
C ILE A 3 -59.43 -27.44 -59.43
N LEU A 4 -58.33 -27.41 -58.65
CA LEU A 4 -57.65 -28.59 -58.08
C LEU A 4 -56.33 -28.27 -57.31
N TYR A 5 -56.35 -28.64 -56.02
CA TYR A 5 -55.31 -29.16 -55.11
C TYR A 5 -53.84 -29.27 -55.53
N THR A 6 -52.94 -28.87 -54.62
CA THR A 6 -51.87 -29.75 -54.09
C THR A 6 -51.45 -29.28 -52.69
N ALA A 7 -51.54 -30.19 -51.72
CA ALA A 7 -50.94 -30.06 -50.41
C ALA A 7 -49.48 -30.51 -50.49
N LEU A 8 -48.55 -29.76 -49.88
CA LEU A 8 -47.29 -30.33 -49.42
C LEU A 8 -46.77 -29.56 -48.21
N PHE A 9 -46.70 -30.26 -47.09
CA PHE A 9 -46.01 -29.86 -45.87
C PHE A 9 -44.54 -29.53 -46.17
N LEU A 10 -44.08 -28.34 -45.80
CA LEU A 10 -42.67 -28.07 -45.51
C LEU A 10 -42.59 -27.35 -44.17
N VAL A 11 -42.15 -28.11 -43.18
CA VAL A 11 -41.77 -27.69 -41.84
C VAL A 11 -40.38 -27.00 -41.92
N PHE A 12 -40.08 -26.15 -40.93
CA PHE A 12 -38.74 -25.62 -40.58
C PHE A 12 -38.24 -24.44 -41.44
N LEU A 13 -37.74 -23.30 -40.92
CA LEU A 13 -37.31 -22.91 -39.57
C LEU A 13 -37.67 -21.44 -39.31
N THR A 14 -38.27 -21.17 -38.16
CA THR A 14 -38.12 -19.87 -37.50
C THR A 14 -36.69 -19.72 -36.98
N ALA A 15 -36.24 -18.46 -36.96
CA ALA A 15 -35.10 -17.93 -36.24
C ALA A 15 -33.71 -18.15 -36.88
N CYS A 16 -33.34 -17.23 -37.77
CA CYS A 16 -32.05 -16.57 -37.55
C CYS A 16 -32.28 -15.49 -36.47
N THR A 17 -32.12 -15.85 -35.20
CA THR A 17 -31.74 -14.85 -34.21
C THR A 17 -30.23 -14.83 -34.20
N VAL A 18 -29.64 -13.80 -34.80
CA VAL A 18 -28.27 -13.42 -34.47
C VAL A 18 -28.34 -13.03 -32.99
N THR A 19 -27.82 -13.88 -32.12
CA THR A 19 -27.56 -13.48 -30.73
C THR A 19 -26.50 -12.38 -30.81
N GLU A 20 -26.87 -11.14 -30.51
CA GLU A 20 -25.93 -10.04 -30.23
C GLU A 20 -25.12 -10.27 -28.95
N ASP A 21 -25.14 -11.50 -28.41
CA ASP A 21 -24.35 -11.88 -27.26
C ASP A 21 -22.94 -12.22 -27.76
N GLY A 22 -22.17 -11.15 -27.98
CA GLY A 22 -20.72 -11.23 -27.91
C GLY A 22 -20.31 -11.99 -26.63
N ILE A 23 -19.21 -12.71 -26.71
CA ILE A 23 -18.69 -13.49 -25.58
C ILE A 23 -18.47 -12.54 -24.39
N ILE A 24 -19.25 -12.70 -23.33
CA ILE A 24 -18.97 -12.09 -22.03
C ILE A 24 -17.72 -12.80 -21.49
N ILE A 25 -16.53 -12.28 -21.81
CA ILE A 25 -15.31 -12.66 -21.11
C ILE A 25 -15.35 -11.91 -19.78
N ASN A 26 -15.65 -12.61 -18.69
CA ASN A 26 -15.41 -12.07 -17.35
C ASN A 26 -13.94 -11.64 -17.29
N GLN A 27 -13.69 -10.34 -17.21
CA GLN A 27 -12.34 -9.83 -17.08
C GLN A 27 -11.74 -10.43 -15.80
N PRO A 28 -10.56 -11.06 -15.87
CA PRO A 28 -9.91 -11.57 -14.67
C PRO A 28 -9.69 -10.39 -13.71
N THR A 29 -10.11 -10.56 -12.46
CA THR A 29 -9.80 -9.58 -11.41
C THR A 29 -8.30 -9.57 -11.22
N VAL A 30 -7.63 -8.57 -11.78
CA VAL A 30 -6.21 -8.34 -11.52
C VAL A 30 -6.07 -7.95 -10.04
N PRO A 31 -5.14 -8.57 -9.30
CA PRO A 31 -4.85 -8.11 -7.95
C PRO A 31 -4.34 -6.66 -8.03
N SER A 32 -4.88 -5.78 -7.19
CA SER A 32 -4.34 -4.42 -7.06
C SER A 32 -2.95 -4.52 -6.42
N VAL A 33 -1.92 -4.27 -7.23
CA VAL A 33 -0.55 -4.14 -6.73
C VAL A 33 -0.42 -2.73 -6.18
N ASN A 34 -0.28 -2.59 -4.86
CA ASN A 34 0.14 -1.35 -4.25
C ASN A 34 1.66 -1.21 -4.50
N LEU A 35 2.00 -0.60 -5.63
CA LEU A 35 3.37 -0.29 -5.98
C LEU A 35 3.72 1.07 -5.38
N CYS A 36 4.71 1.11 -4.52
CA CYS A 36 5.25 2.40 -4.11
C CYS A 36 5.94 3.07 -5.29
N GLU A 37 5.47 4.26 -5.67
CA GLU A 37 6.07 5.03 -6.77
C GLU A 37 7.38 5.72 -6.35
N ASN A 38 7.50 6.12 -5.07
CA ASN A 38 8.61 6.92 -4.56
C ASN A 38 9.32 6.23 -3.40
N VAL A 39 10.13 5.21 -3.69
CA VAL A 39 11.02 4.62 -2.67
C VAL A 39 12.16 5.59 -2.40
N ALA A 40 12.32 5.99 -1.15
CA ALA A 40 13.39 6.86 -0.72
C ALA A 40 14.76 6.22 -1.01
N THR A 41 15.72 7.05 -1.40
CA THR A 41 17.14 6.69 -1.37
C THR A 41 17.71 6.94 0.02
N ASP A 42 18.85 6.33 0.34
CA ASP A 42 19.52 6.54 1.62
C ASP A 42 19.87 8.02 1.83
N GLN A 43 20.34 8.70 0.79
CA GLN A 43 20.62 10.14 0.82
C GLN A 43 19.36 10.97 1.12
N GLN A 44 18.20 10.59 0.59
CA GLN A 44 16.93 11.25 0.92
C GLN A 44 16.53 11.02 2.38
N ALA A 45 16.68 9.80 2.90
CA ALA A 45 16.41 9.49 4.30
C ALA A 45 17.33 10.27 5.26
N GLU A 46 18.62 10.40 4.92
CA GLU A 46 19.57 11.24 5.65
C GLU A 46 19.19 12.72 5.61
N GLY A 47 18.77 13.23 4.45
CA GLY A 47 18.28 14.59 4.31
C GLY A 47 17.02 14.86 5.15
N MET A 48 16.08 13.92 5.18
CA MET A 48 14.89 13.99 6.03
C MET A 48 15.26 13.99 7.51
N ARG A 49 16.18 13.11 7.93
CA ARG A 49 16.71 13.06 9.30
C ARG A 49 17.27 14.41 9.72
N ASP A 50 18.09 15.04 8.87
CA ASP A 50 18.74 16.30 9.20
C ASP A 50 17.70 17.44 9.32
N GLN A 51 16.71 17.48 8.42
CA GLN A 51 15.60 18.44 8.53
C GLN A 51 14.77 18.28 9.82
N ILE A 52 14.54 17.05 10.27
CA ILE A 52 13.89 16.76 11.57
C ILE A 52 14.80 17.19 12.72
N LYS A 53 16.10 16.88 12.63
CA LYS A 53 17.08 17.20 13.66
C LYS A 53 17.18 18.70 13.93
N ASP A 54 17.04 19.53 12.90
CA ASP A 54 17.10 20.98 12.98
C ASP A 54 15.92 21.64 13.74
N GLN A 55 14.83 20.91 13.98
CA GLN A 55 13.72 21.46 14.78
C GLN A 55 14.03 21.40 16.27
N ALA A 56 13.66 22.44 17.02
CA ALA A 56 14.00 22.58 18.45
C ALA A 56 13.03 21.81 19.35
N PHE A 57 11.74 21.86 19.05
CA PHE A 57 10.71 21.31 19.93
C PHE A 57 10.20 19.94 19.46
N LYS A 58 9.74 19.14 20.43
CA LYS A 58 9.23 17.78 20.22
C LYS A 58 8.13 17.73 19.14
N ASP A 59 7.16 18.65 19.22
CA ASP A 59 6.00 18.66 18.33
C ASP A 59 6.37 19.14 16.92
N GLU A 60 7.28 20.11 16.83
CA GLU A 60 7.84 20.59 15.55
C GLU A 60 8.61 19.49 14.83
N LYS A 61 9.41 18.69 15.56
CA LYS A 61 10.11 17.52 14.99
C LYS A 61 9.12 16.54 14.36
N LEU A 62 8.04 16.21 15.07
CA LEU A 62 7.03 15.28 14.57
C LEU A 62 6.27 15.85 13.36
N GLN A 63 5.90 17.14 13.41
CA GLN A 63 5.29 17.82 12.27
C GLN A 63 6.22 17.84 11.05
N ARG A 64 7.50 18.17 11.27
CA ARG A 64 8.51 18.18 10.20
C ARG A 64 8.68 16.79 9.61
N ALA A 65 8.79 15.76 10.43
CA ALA A 65 8.95 14.37 9.98
C ALA A 65 7.81 13.98 9.04
N ARG A 66 6.56 14.18 9.46
CA ARG A 66 5.38 13.91 8.63
C ARG A 66 5.42 14.64 7.29
N LEU A 67 5.83 15.91 7.29
CA LEU A 67 5.91 16.71 6.06
C LEU A 67 6.99 16.19 5.09
N VAL A 68 8.15 15.76 5.60
CA VAL A 68 9.29 15.38 4.74
C VAL A 68 9.22 13.93 4.29
N THR A 69 8.51 13.08 5.02
CA THR A 69 8.29 11.67 4.65
C THR A 69 7.01 11.46 3.85
N ASP A 70 6.16 12.47 3.71
CA ASP A 70 4.88 12.34 2.98
C ASP A 70 5.11 11.92 1.53
N GLY A 71 4.30 10.95 1.07
CA GLY A 71 4.40 10.41 -0.29
C GLY A 71 5.63 9.54 -0.59
N PHE A 72 6.50 9.29 0.39
CA PHE A 72 7.62 8.35 0.26
C PHE A 72 7.28 6.96 0.80
N CYS A 73 7.99 5.97 0.30
CA CYS A 73 8.13 4.68 0.98
C CYS A 73 9.58 4.42 1.34
N PHE A 74 9.77 3.52 2.29
CA PHE A 74 11.07 3.26 2.89
C PHE A 74 11.35 1.76 2.90
N VAL A 75 12.62 1.40 2.95
CA VAL A 75 13.05 0.14 3.56
C VAL A 75 13.33 0.37 5.05
N SER A 76 13.29 -0.69 5.83
CA SER A 76 13.34 -0.62 7.29
C SER A 76 14.62 0.09 7.81
N THR A 77 15.74 -0.01 7.10
CA THR A 77 17.00 0.68 7.45
C THR A 77 16.91 2.19 7.28
N GLN A 78 16.14 2.66 6.29
CA GLN A 78 15.89 4.07 6.07
C GLN A 78 14.94 4.63 7.14
N VAL A 79 13.99 3.84 7.60
CA VAL A 79 13.15 4.22 8.76
C VAL A 79 14.03 4.47 9.98
N VAL A 80 14.97 3.58 10.31
CA VAL A 80 15.93 3.81 11.40
C VAL A 80 16.66 5.14 11.20
N THR A 81 17.15 5.41 9.98
CA THR A 81 17.84 6.65 9.64
C THR A 81 16.97 7.89 9.89
N VAL A 82 15.70 7.89 9.47
CA VAL A 82 14.76 8.99 9.71
C VAL A 82 14.50 9.18 11.21
N LEU A 83 14.35 8.07 11.95
CA LEU A 83 14.08 8.09 13.38
C LEU A 83 15.25 8.65 14.22
N ASP A 84 16.48 8.62 13.70
CA ASP A 84 17.63 9.23 14.36
C ASP A 84 17.59 10.77 14.38
N GLY A 85 16.62 11.40 13.69
CA GLY A 85 16.35 12.84 13.79
C GLY A 85 15.65 13.24 15.10
N PHE A 86 15.14 12.27 15.85
CA PHE A 86 14.40 12.47 17.10
C PHE A 86 15.30 12.33 18.33
N THR A 87 15.12 13.25 19.27
CA THR A 87 15.77 13.22 20.59
C THR A 87 14.86 12.68 21.70
N PHE A 88 13.56 12.54 21.42
CA PHE A 88 12.54 12.12 22.38
C PHE A 88 11.91 10.80 21.95
N ASP A 89 12.03 9.77 22.79
CA ASP A 89 11.59 8.41 22.45
C ASP A 89 10.09 8.33 22.14
N SER A 90 9.25 9.08 22.87
CA SER A 90 7.80 9.12 22.57
C SER A 90 7.45 9.62 21.16
N SER A 91 8.17 10.62 20.64
CA SER A 91 7.97 11.07 19.24
C SER A 91 8.57 10.10 18.25
N LYS A 92 9.74 9.52 18.57
CA LYS A 92 10.38 8.47 17.77
C LYS A 92 9.45 7.27 17.59
N LEU A 93 8.80 6.82 18.67
CA LEU A 93 7.84 5.71 18.67
C LEU A 93 6.59 6.04 17.87
N THR A 94 6.06 7.26 18.01
CA THR A 94 4.92 7.73 17.22
C THR A 94 5.24 7.67 15.73
N MET A 95 6.39 8.21 15.33
CA MET A 95 6.83 8.21 13.94
C MET A 95 7.11 6.79 13.41
N ALA A 96 7.69 5.90 14.24
CA ALA A 96 7.93 4.51 13.86
C ALA A 96 6.64 3.75 13.54
N LYS A 97 5.54 4.03 14.26
CA LYS A 97 4.24 3.44 13.94
C LYS A 97 3.65 4.00 12.64
N GLU A 98 3.82 5.30 12.40
CA GLU A 98 3.35 5.95 11.17
C GLU A 98 4.11 5.44 9.92
N LEU A 99 5.43 5.32 10.01
CA LEU A 99 6.29 4.87 8.90
C LEU A 99 6.16 3.37 8.61
N TYR A 100 5.67 2.56 9.55
CA TYR A 100 5.48 1.13 9.33
C TYR A 100 4.63 0.86 8.08
N LYS A 101 3.53 1.60 7.88
CA LYS A 101 2.65 1.45 6.70
C LYS A 101 3.31 1.86 5.39
N GLN A 102 4.28 2.78 5.46
CA GLN A 102 5.05 3.29 4.33
C GLN A 102 6.29 2.42 4.06
N THR A 103 6.51 1.34 4.82
CA THR A 103 7.71 0.52 4.68
C THR A 103 7.44 -0.71 3.83
N THR A 104 8.27 -0.91 2.80
CA THR A 104 8.07 -1.94 1.76
C THR A 104 8.55 -3.31 2.18
N ASP A 105 9.56 -3.40 3.04
CA ASP A 105 10.13 -4.65 3.57
C ASP A 105 9.66 -4.93 5.01
N ARG A 106 8.53 -4.32 5.43
CA ARG A 106 8.09 -4.36 6.83
C ARG A 106 7.81 -5.76 7.35
N GLN A 107 7.32 -6.66 6.49
CA GLN A 107 7.03 -8.04 6.89
C GLN A 107 8.30 -8.86 7.15
N SER A 108 9.42 -8.53 6.49
CA SER A 108 10.65 -9.31 6.59
C SER A 108 11.69 -8.68 7.50
N ASN A 109 11.71 -7.35 7.63
CA ASN A 109 12.88 -6.64 8.16
C ASN A 109 12.57 -5.57 9.21
N TYR A 110 11.30 -5.27 9.52
CA TYR A 110 10.99 -4.13 10.42
C TYR A 110 11.48 -4.30 11.86
N MET A 111 11.88 -5.52 12.26
CA MET A 111 12.44 -5.76 13.59
C MET A 111 13.69 -4.91 13.87
N ILE A 112 14.46 -4.51 12.85
CA ILE A 112 15.59 -3.60 13.05
C ILE A 112 15.17 -2.22 13.56
N VAL A 113 13.94 -1.78 13.23
CA VAL A 113 13.37 -0.53 13.75
C VAL A 113 13.03 -0.70 15.22
N VAL A 114 12.49 -1.84 15.61
CA VAL A 114 12.24 -2.20 17.02
C VAL A 114 13.56 -2.18 17.80
N ASP A 115 14.59 -2.86 17.29
CA ASP A 115 15.88 -2.98 17.98
C ASP A 115 16.61 -1.62 18.13
N SER A 116 16.23 -0.60 17.35
CA SER A 116 16.77 0.76 17.47
C SER A 116 16.28 1.55 18.69
N PHE A 117 15.29 1.04 19.44
CA PHE A 117 14.79 1.67 20.66
C PHE A 117 15.55 1.20 21.90
N THR A 118 16.00 2.15 22.72
CA THR A 118 16.78 1.87 23.94
C THR A 118 15.90 1.28 25.04
N HIS A 119 14.73 1.88 25.28
CA HIS A 119 13.83 1.45 26.34
C HIS A 119 13.04 0.21 25.95
N LYS A 120 12.98 -0.75 26.88
CA LYS A 120 12.24 -2.01 26.68
C LYS A 120 10.75 -1.77 26.42
N SER A 121 10.14 -0.82 27.12
CA SER A 121 8.72 -0.46 26.97
C SER A 121 8.39 -0.02 25.55
N ASP A 122 9.26 0.77 24.92
CA ASP A 122 9.00 1.29 23.57
C ASP A 122 9.12 0.18 22.52
N ARG A 123 10.03 -0.78 22.73
CA ARG A 123 10.14 -1.97 21.89
C ARG A 123 8.89 -2.84 21.98
N GLU A 124 8.43 -3.13 23.20
CA GLU A 124 7.21 -3.91 23.43
C GLU A 124 6.00 -3.21 22.80
N GLU A 125 5.86 -1.90 22.98
CA GLU A 125 4.75 -1.13 22.41
C GLU A 125 4.77 -1.10 20.87
N LEU A 126 5.96 -1.01 20.24
CA LEU A 126 6.07 -1.09 18.79
C LEU A 126 5.78 -2.50 18.28
N MET A 127 6.25 -3.55 18.97
CA MET A 127 5.95 -4.94 18.63
C MET A 127 4.44 -5.23 18.69
N ASP A 128 3.78 -4.77 19.75
CA ASP A 128 2.33 -4.89 19.89
C ASP A 128 1.59 -4.17 18.74
N TYR A 129 2.08 -3.00 18.32
CA TYR A 129 1.52 -2.30 17.17
C TYR A 129 1.65 -3.12 15.87
N ILE A 130 2.83 -3.68 15.61
CA ILE A 130 3.10 -4.49 14.40
C ILE A 130 2.21 -5.74 14.39
N GLN A 131 2.08 -6.45 15.52
CA GLN A 131 1.24 -7.64 15.62
C GLN A 131 -0.24 -7.35 15.32
N ASN A 132 -0.73 -6.18 15.73
CA ASN A 132 -2.09 -5.74 15.47
C ASN A 132 -2.28 -5.10 14.07
N ASN A 133 -1.21 -4.92 13.30
CA ASN A 133 -1.22 -4.32 11.96
C ASN A 133 -0.24 -5.08 11.03
N PRO A 134 -0.53 -6.33 10.61
CA PRO A 134 0.38 -7.09 9.73
C PRO A 134 0.54 -6.49 8.32
#